data_AF-A0A358TXQ8-F1
#
_entry.id   AF-A0A358TXQ8-F1
#
_cell.length_a   1.000
_cell.length_b   1.000
_cell.length_c   1.000
_cell.angle_alpha   90.00
_cell.angle_beta   90.00
_cell.angle_gamma   90.00
#
_symmetry.space_group_name_H-M   'P 1'
#
loop_
_entity.id
_entity.type
_entity.pdbx_description
1 polymer ?
#
loop_
_entity_poly.entity_id
_entity_poly.type
_entity_poly.pdbx_seq_one_letter_code
_entity_poly.pdbx_strand_id
1 'polypeptide(L)'
;MTQANAKYHGAALLQKTITVNFLTHKRTPNKGQSPKYMIDENHLPIIDKEIFDKVQDEKERRALLRGDLVGNRHKYSSKYPFSAKVFCGNCGNIFKRRQWNSTNSAKKVVWQCKTYIMDGKDACGAKAVDEKGLKDGFVRMFNRIYEKRQSFIKTMTANIEMIILQRPDIGETEALDKRIEELKNELKRLIRFQVNNNVDPEVYNEEYKSISGELEEVRKKRLELDKVIESKDGLKQRFDEILETINGRDSLLEAFDEEIFNALVEKIEILTLAHFVFEIKSGVRVEEKVGIN
;
A
#
# COMPACT_ATOMS: atom_id res chain seq x y z
N MET A 1 -13.36 15.70 13.81
CA MET A 1 -13.19 14.71 14.90
C MET A 1 -12.60 13.45 14.31
N THR A 2 -11.49 12.94 14.84
CA THR A 2 -10.85 11.72 14.31
C THR A 2 -11.33 10.51 15.08
N GLN A 3 -12.00 9.56 14.42
CA GLN A 3 -12.47 8.28 14.96
C GLN A 3 -11.34 7.32 15.43
N ALA A 4 -10.16 7.84 15.76
CA ALA A 4 -8.96 7.10 16.17
C ALA A 4 -8.44 7.60 17.54
N ASN A 5 -9.19 8.48 18.21
CA ASN A 5 -8.77 9.01 19.50
C ASN A 5 -9.17 8.05 20.61
N ALA A 6 -8.18 7.48 21.31
CA ALA A 6 -8.38 6.55 22.42
C ALA A 6 -9.31 7.08 23.53
N LYS A 7 -9.46 8.42 23.62
CA LYS A 7 -10.40 9.05 24.56
C LYS A 7 -11.84 8.56 24.39
N TYR A 8 -12.25 8.17 23.18
CA TYR A 8 -13.63 7.74 22.93
C TYR A 8 -13.98 6.43 23.64
N HIS A 9 -13.01 5.53 23.85
CA HIS A 9 -13.20 4.28 24.59
C HIS A 9 -12.68 4.34 26.03
N GLY A 10 -12.56 5.54 26.59
CA GLY A 10 -12.18 5.76 27.99
C GLY A 10 -10.67 5.80 28.27
N ALA A 11 -9.82 5.55 27.28
CA ALA A 11 -8.37 5.54 27.46
C ALA A 11 -7.69 6.91 27.23
N ALA A 12 -6.61 7.18 27.95
CA ALA A 12 -5.84 8.41 27.86
C ALA A 12 -4.37 8.11 27.52
N LEU A 13 -3.93 8.57 26.35
CA LEU A 13 -2.51 8.57 25.97
C LEU A 13 -1.86 9.87 26.41
N LEU A 14 -0.98 9.80 27.41
CA LEU A 14 -0.20 10.91 27.94
C LEU A 14 1.08 11.14 27.13
N GLN A 15 1.69 12.32 27.31
CA GLN A 15 2.98 12.69 26.72
C GLN A 15 3.03 12.61 25.17
N LYS A 16 1.91 12.95 24.51
CA LYS A 16 1.81 13.07 23.04
C LYS A 16 2.75 14.13 22.45
N THR A 17 3.12 15.13 23.24
CA THR A 17 4.07 16.19 22.86
C THR A 17 5.12 16.36 23.95
N ILE A 18 6.34 16.70 23.53
CA ILE A 18 7.45 17.05 24.43
C ILE A 18 7.88 18.50 24.19
N THR A 19 8.46 19.13 25.20
CA THR A 19 9.09 20.44 25.07
C THR A 19 10.54 20.24 24.67
N VAL A 20 10.91 20.66 23.46
CA VAL A 20 12.27 20.45 22.92
C VAL A 20 13.24 21.53 23.39
N ASN A 21 12.73 22.73 23.67
CA ASN A 21 13.52 23.86 24.08
C ASN A 21 12.82 24.58 25.23
N PHE A 22 13.48 24.58 26.38
CA PHE A 22 12.96 25.12 27.64
C PHE A 22 12.88 26.65 27.65
N LEU A 23 13.75 27.36 26.93
CA LEU A 23 13.70 28.82 26.79
C LEU A 23 12.52 29.28 25.92
N THR A 24 12.20 28.53 24.87
CA THR A 24 11.17 28.92 23.87
C THR A 24 9.83 28.23 24.08
N HIS A 25 9.73 27.34 25.08
CA HIS A 25 8.55 26.50 25.34
C HIS A 25 8.01 25.76 24.10
N LYS A 26 8.87 25.51 23.10
CA LYS A 26 8.48 24.92 21.83
C LYS A 26 8.12 23.44 22.02
N ARG A 27 6.85 23.11 21.79
CA ARG A 27 6.32 21.74 21.87
C ARG A 27 6.36 21.06 20.51
N THR A 28 6.89 19.84 20.45
CA THR A 28 6.83 18.99 19.25
C THR A 28 6.14 17.67 19.54
N PRO A 29 5.55 17.01 18.53
CA PRO A 29 5.01 15.66 18.70
C PRO A 29 6.08 14.69 19.15
N ASN A 30 5.78 13.88 20.17
CA ASN A 30 6.68 12.86 20.67
C ASN A 30 6.75 11.70 19.66
N LYS A 31 7.88 11.54 18.97
CA LYS A 31 8.14 10.45 18.01
C LYS A 31 8.94 9.28 18.60
N GLY A 32 9.01 9.17 19.94
CA GLY A 32 9.84 8.18 20.64
C GLY A 32 11.00 8.80 21.43
N GLN A 33 11.06 10.13 21.52
CA GLN A 33 12.07 10.86 22.28
C GLN A 33 11.85 10.78 23.81
N SER A 34 10.65 10.42 24.24
CA SER A 34 10.31 10.15 25.63
C SER A 34 9.25 9.05 25.70
N PRO A 35 9.13 8.31 26.81
CA PRO A 35 8.08 7.31 26.97
C PRO A 35 6.69 7.94 26.78
N LYS A 36 5.75 7.14 26.28
CA LYS A 36 4.33 7.48 26.25
C LYS A 36 3.60 6.52 27.16
N TYR A 37 2.71 7.03 27.98
CA TYR A 37 1.93 6.24 28.92
C TYR A 37 0.50 6.16 28.40
N MET A 38 0.02 4.95 28.13
CA MET A 38 -1.38 4.68 27.89
C MET A 38 -2.02 4.28 29.22
N ILE A 39 -3.08 4.97 29.60
CA ILE A 39 -3.89 4.64 30.77
C ILE A 39 -5.24 4.19 30.25
N ASP A 40 -5.55 2.91 30.43
CA ASP A 40 -6.87 2.36 30.17
C ASP A 40 -7.85 2.79 31.27
N GLU A 41 -9.13 2.93 30.93
CA GLU A 41 -10.22 3.26 31.87
C GLU A 41 -10.04 4.58 32.66
N ASN A 42 -9.33 5.55 32.09
CA ASN A 42 -9.14 6.87 32.71
C ASN A 42 -10.46 7.64 32.95
N HIS A 43 -11.47 7.42 32.10
CA HIS A 43 -12.79 8.07 32.22
C HIS A 43 -13.87 7.22 31.57
N LEU A 44 -15.13 7.54 31.88
CA LEU A 44 -16.29 6.89 31.29
C LEU A 44 -16.20 6.92 29.75
N PRO A 45 -16.24 5.75 29.08
CA PRO A 45 -16.17 5.68 27.64
C PRO A 45 -17.44 6.31 27.02
N ILE A 46 -17.26 6.97 25.87
CA ILE A 46 -18.38 7.45 25.06
C ILE A 46 -18.90 6.30 24.17
N ILE A 47 -18.00 5.41 23.74
CA ILE A 47 -18.29 4.21 22.98
C ILE A 47 -17.53 3.02 23.57
N ASP A 48 -18.11 1.83 23.48
CA ASP A 48 -17.47 0.62 23.97
C ASP A 48 -16.17 0.34 23.23
N LYS A 49 -15.20 -0.25 23.94
CA LYS A 49 -13.89 -0.63 23.39
C LYS A 49 -14.04 -1.57 22.19
N GLU A 50 -14.95 -2.54 22.26
CA GLU A 50 -15.20 -3.48 21.16
C GLU A 50 -15.69 -2.76 19.89
N ILE A 51 -16.54 -1.74 20.02
CA ILE A 51 -17.02 -0.95 18.87
C ILE A 51 -15.87 -0.10 18.31
N PHE A 52 -15.04 0.49 19.18
CA PHE A 52 -13.89 1.27 18.77
C PHE A 52 -12.87 0.42 17.98
N ASP A 53 -12.61 -0.80 18.45
CA ASP A 53 -11.70 -1.76 17.83
C ASP A 53 -12.23 -2.20 16.46
N LYS A 54 -13.52 -2.57 16.35
CA LYS A 54 -14.17 -2.88 15.06
C LYS A 54 -14.06 -1.74 14.04
N VAL A 55 -14.13 -0.48 14.49
CA VAL A 55 -13.94 0.69 13.61
C VAL A 55 -12.48 0.86 13.19
N GLN A 56 -11.50 0.52 14.04
CA GLN A 56 -10.10 0.50 13.62
C GLN A 56 -9.85 -0.62 12.61
N ASP A 57 -10.38 -1.82 12.85
CA ASP A 57 -10.24 -2.96 11.95
C ASP A 57 -10.85 -2.66 10.57
N GLU A 58 -12.05 -2.07 10.52
CA GLU A 58 -12.68 -1.69 9.26
C GLU A 58 -11.91 -0.58 8.54
N LYS A 59 -11.27 0.35 9.27
CA LYS A 59 -10.40 1.35 8.65
C LYS A 59 -9.12 0.73 8.10
N GLU A 60 -8.53 -0.21 8.82
CA GLU A 60 -7.35 -0.94 8.37
C GLU A 60 -7.69 -1.80 7.15
N ARG A 61 -8.81 -2.53 7.18
CA ARG A 61 -9.34 -3.27 6.03
C ARG A 61 -9.57 -2.37 4.82
N ARG A 62 -10.20 -1.21 4.99
CA ARG A 62 -10.41 -0.24 3.90
C ARG A 62 -9.10 0.33 3.36
N ALA A 63 -8.08 0.47 4.20
CA ALA A 63 -6.74 0.87 3.79
C ALA A 63 -6.06 -0.25 2.98
N LEU A 64 -6.10 -1.49 3.47
CA LEU A 64 -5.57 -2.69 2.81
C LEU A 64 -6.21 -2.95 1.44
N LEU A 65 -7.54 -2.87 1.34
CA LEU A 65 -8.28 -3.04 0.09
C LEU A 65 -7.93 -1.98 -0.97
N ARG A 66 -7.46 -0.79 -0.56
CA ARG A 66 -6.94 0.25 -1.46
C ARG A 66 -5.43 0.16 -1.69
N GLY A 67 -4.78 -0.87 -1.15
CA GLY A 67 -3.34 -1.11 -1.23
C GLY A 67 -2.51 -0.12 -0.42
N ASP A 68 -3.02 0.37 0.71
CA ASP A 68 -2.31 1.26 1.64
C ASP A 68 -1.53 0.42 2.67
N LEU A 69 -0.29 0.07 2.37
CA LEU A 69 0.63 -0.40 3.41
C LEU A 69 0.89 0.74 4.41
N VAL A 70 0.98 0.40 5.70
CA VAL A 70 1.31 1.33 6.81
C VAL A 70 2.63 2.05 6.48
N GLY A 71 2.51 3.30 6.02
CA GLY A 71 3.65 4.11 5.56
C GLY A 71 3.35 4.91 4.28
N ASN A 72 2.39 4.47 3.46
CA ASN A 72 2.08 5.07 2.16
C ASN A 72 0.94 6.10 2.22
N ARG A 73 0.99 7.03 3.18
CA ARG A 73 0.01 8.13 3.34
C ARG A 73 -0.12 9.07 2.13
N HIS A 74 0.70 8.88 1.10
CA HIS A 74 0.63 9.63 -0.15
C HIS A 74 -0.61 9.29 -1.00
N LYS A 75 -1.21 8.10 -0.85
CA LYS A 75 -2.43 7.70 -1.57
C LYS A 75 -3.68 8.52 -1.19
N TYR A 76 -3.76 9.04 0.04
CA TYR A 76 -4.88 9.88 0.50
C TYR A 76 -4.88 11.32 -0.07
N SER A 77 -3.98 11.64 -1.00
CA SER A 77 -3.96 12.92 -1.73
C SER A 77 -4.49 12.79 -3.16
N SER A 78 -5.35 11.80 -3.46
CA SER A 78 -5.92 11.56 -4.80
C SER A 78 -7.02 12.55 -5.18
N LYS A 79 -6.87 13.85 -4.86
CA LYS A 79 -7.74 14.90 -5.44
C LYS A 79 -7.58 14.99 -6.96
N TYR A 80 -6.44 14.53 -7.48
CA TYR A 80 -6.09 14.60 -8.89
C TYR A 80 -5.52 13.25 -9.35
N PRO A 81 -5.84 12.80 -10.58
CA PRO A 81 -5.49 11.46 -11.07
C PRO A 81 -4.00 11.12 -10.95
N PHE A 82 -3.13 12.10 -11.22
CA PHE A 82 -1.67 11.91 -11.22
C PHE A 82 -1.02 12.01 -9.83
N SER A 83 -1.77 12.38 -8.80
CA SER A 83 -1.24 12.53 -7.44
C SER A 83 -0.68 11.20 -6.93
N ALA A 84 0.54 11.24 -6.39
CA ALA A 84 1.26 10.07 -5.88
C ALA A 84 1.56 8.96 -6.92
N LYS A 85 1.27 9.20 -8.21
CA LYS A 85 1.58 8.27 -9.30
C LYS A 85 2.74 8.74 -10.18
N VAL A 86 3.11 10.03 -10.13
CA VAL A 86 4.16 10.60 -10.98
C VAL A 86 5.48 10.72 -10.24
N PHE A 87 6.52 10.08 -10.76
CA PHE A 87 7.87 10.00 -10.20
C PHE A 87 8.91 10.60 -11.14
N CYS A 88 9.98 11.10 -10.55
CA CYS A 88 11.12 11.66 -11.26
C CYS A 88 12.13 10.57 -11.63
N GLY A 89 12.43 10.42 -12.92
CA GLY A 89 13.48 9.52 -13.38
C GLY A 89 14.89 9.94 -12.97
N ASN A 90 15.11 11.20 -12.60
CA ASN A 90 16.43 11.69 -12.22
C ASN A 90 16.76 11.47 -10.73
N CYS A 91 15.78 11.66 -9.84
CA CYS A 91 16.01 11.59 -8.39
C CYS A 91 15.04 10.65 -7.64
N GLY A 92 14.17 9.93 -8.34
CA GLY A 92 13.20 8.99 -7.77
C GLY A 92 12.05 9.61 -6.96
N ASN A 93 12.07 10.92 -6.72
CA ASN A 93 11.07 11.59 -5.88
C ASN A 93 9.78 11.90 -6.64
N ILE A 94 8.68 12.12 -5.92
CA ILE A 94 7.35 12.35 -6.48
C ILE A 94 7.25 13.76 -7.08
N PHE A 95 6.51 13.90 -8.18
CA PHE A 95 6.10 15.19 -8.71
C PHE A 95 4.89 15.75 -7.95
N LYS A 96 4.93 17.03 -7.61
CA LYS A 96 3.82 17.77 -7.00
C LYS A 96 3.13 18.66 -8.03
N ARG A 97 1.80 18.63 -8.01
CA ARG A 97 0.96 19.55 -8.76
C ARG A 97 1.12 20.98 -8.23
N ARG A 98 1.36 21.94 -9.11
CA ARG A 98 1.37 23.38 -8.83
C ARG A 98 0.56 24.12 -9.89
N GLN A 99 0.02 25.26 -9.51
CA GLN A 99 -0.63 26.18 -10.43
C GLN A 99 0.33 27.33 -10.71
N TRP A 100 0.64 27.54 -11.98
CA TRP A 100 1.40 28.69 -12.47
C TRP A 100 0.44 29.76 -12.98
N ASN A 101 0.86 31.02 -12.84
CA ASN A 101 0.11 32.20 -13.30
C ASN A 101 -1.33 32.23 -12.76
N SER A 102 -1.50 32.01 -11.45
CA SER A 102 -2.84 31.88 -10.84
C SER A 102 -3.74 33.10 -11.02
N THR A 103 -3.16 34.28 -11.20
CA THR A 103 -3.85 35.57 -11.28
C THR A 103 -4.14 36.01 -12.71
N ASN A 104 -3.50 35.39 -13.72
CA ASN A 104 -3.64 35.78 -15.12
C ASN A 104 -4.50 34.77 -15.90
N SER A 105 -5.02 35.19 -17.06
CA SER A 105 -5.75 34.35 -18.00
C SER A 105 -4.94 33.14 -18.51
N ALA A 106 -3.61 33.20 -18.44
CA ALA A 106 -2.67 32.13 -18.78
C ALA A 106 -2.44 31.12 -17.62
N LYS A 107 -3.48 30.83 -16.84
CA LYS A 107 -3.44 29.86 -15.73
C LYS A 107 -3.08 28.47 -16.27
N LYS A 108 -1.98 27.91 -15.78
CA LYS A 108 -1.50 26.59 -16.19
C LYS A 108 -1.26 25.69 -14.98
N VAL A 109 -1.58 24.41 -15.15
CA VAL A 109 -1.30 23.40 -14.14
C VAL A 109 -0.08 22.62 -14.57
N VAL A 110 0.92 22.60 -13.71
CA VAL A 110 2.19 21.92 -13.95
C VAL A 110 2.50 20.97 -12.81
N TRP A 111 3.31 19.96 -13.13
CA TRP A 111 3.84 18.99 -12.20
C TRP A 111 5.35 19.24 -12.08
N GLN A 112 5.83 19.39 -10.85
CA GLN A 112 7.24 19.67 -10.55
C GLN A 112 7.81 18.67 -9.57
N CYS A 113 9.04 18.22 -9.79
CA CYS A 113 9.74 17.33 -8.88
C CYS A 113 9.83 17.93 -7.47
N LYS A 114 9.49 17.14 -6.44
CA LYS A 114 9.56 17.57 -5.04
C LYS A 114 10.96 17.98 -4.62
N THR A 115 12.01 17.27 -5.06
CA THR A 115 13.41 17.62 -4.77
C THR A 115 13.77 18.97 -5.40
N TYR A 116 13.38 19.21 -6.65
CA TYR A 116 13.58 20.54 -7.29
C TYR A 116 12.90 21.66 -6.48
N ILE A 117 11.69 21.43 -5.98
CA ILE A 117 10.94 22.44 -5.21
C ILE A 117 11.62 22.75 -3.87
N MET A 118 12.13 21.73 -3.18
CA MET A 118 12.66 21.87 -1.82
C MET A 118 14.11 22.35 -1.84
N ASP A 119 14.92 21.76 -2.71
CA ASP A 119 16.39 21.82 -2.67
C ASP A 119 16.99 22.51 -3.92
N GLY A 120 16.14 22.91 -4.87
CA GLY A 120 16.53 23.67 -6.06
C GLY A 120 17.08 22.83 -7.22
N LYS A 121 17.58 23.54 -8.25
CA LYS A 121 18.05 22.93 -9.52
C LYS A 121 19.28 22.07 -9.34
N ASP A 122 20.16 22.42 -8.41
CA ASP A 122 21.41 21.69 -8.16
C ASP A 122 21.15 20.29 -7.59
N ALA A 123 20.07 20.13 -6.83
CA ALA A 123 19.66 18.84 -6.29
C ALA A 123 18.90 17.96 -7.31
N CYS A 124 18.17 18.56 -8.25
CA CYS A 124 17.51 17.82 -9.32
C CYS A 124 17.27 18.71 -10.54
N GLY A 125 17.75 18.33 -11.72
CA GLY A 125 17.57 19.09 -12.96
C GLY A 125 16.24 18.86 -13.68
N ALA A 126 15.28 18.16 -13.06
CA ALA A 126 14.02 17.80 -13.70
C ALA A 126 13.15 19.02 -14.02
N LYS A 127 12.73 19.14 -15.29
CA LYS A 127 11.86 20.23 -15.75
C LYS A 127 10.41 20.00 -15.34
N ALA A 128 9.66 21.09 -15.20
CA ALA A 128 8.22 21.03 -14.93
C ALA A 128 7.45 20.50 -16.14
N VAL A 129 6.53 19.56 -15.92
CA VAL A 129 5.71 18.96 -16.98
C VAL A 129 4.28 19.48 -16.89
N ASP A 130 3.68 19.77 -18.04
CA ASP A 130 2.29 20.23 -18.09
C ASP A 130 1.31 19.09 -17.83
N GLU A 131 0.23 19.37 -17.09
CA GLU A 131 -0.81 18.37 -16.85
C GLU A 131 -1.45 17.89 -18.17
N LYS A 132 -1.60 18.78 -19.15
CA LYS A 132 -2.07 18.42 -20.50
C LYS A 132 -1.11 17.44 -21.19
N GLY A 133 0.19 17.67 -21.10
CA GLY A 133 1.20 16.78 -21.70
C GLY A 133 1.16 15.37 -21.12
N LEU A 134 0.91 15.24 -19.81
CA LEU A 134 0.71 13.93 -19.16
C LEU A 134 -0.56 13.23 -19.64
N LYS A 135 -1.67 13.96 -19.74
CA LYS A 135 -2.94 13.45 -20.27
C LYS A 135 -2.80 12.96 -21.71
N ASP A 136 -2.21 13.78 -22.57
CA ASP A 136 -1.99 13.44 -23.99
C ASP A 136 -1.01 12.26 -24.13
N GLY A 137 0.01 12.20 -23.27
CA GLY A 137 0.94 11.08 -23.19
C GLY A 137 0.22 9.76 -22.85
N PHE A 138 -0.69 9.79 -21.87
CA PHE A 138 -1.50 8.63 -21.52
C PHE A 138 -2.43 8.19 -22.64
N VAL A 139 -3.13 9.12 -23.30
CA VAL A 139 -4.04 8.78 -24.42
C VAL A 139 -3.28 8.08 -25.55
N ARG A 140 -2.10 8.60 -25.93
CA ARG A 140 -1.25 7.96 -26.94
C ARG A 140 -0.78 6.57 -26.51
N MET A 141 -0.31 6.45 -25.28
CA MET A 141 0.11 5.17 -24.69
C MET A 141 -1.01 4.13 -24.78
N PHE A 142 -2.21 4.51 -24.35
CA PHE A 142 -3.37 3.63 -24.33
C PHE A 142 -3.78 3.22 -25.75
N ASN A 143 -3.85 4.17 -26.68
CA ASN A 143 -4.24 3.89 -28.06
C ASN A 143 -3.25 2.92 -28.74
N ARG A 144 -1.95 3.07 -28.48
CA ARG A 144 -0.92 2.13 -28.95
C ARG A 144 -1.08 0.73 -28.34
N ILE A 145 -1.41 0.64 -27.06
CA ILE A 145 -1.74 -0.63 -26.41
C ILE A 145 -2.97 -1.26 -27.05
N TYR A 146 -4.02 -0.46 -27.29
CA TYR A 146 -5.29 -0.92 -27.85
C TYR A 146 -5.14 -1.42 -29.29
N GLU A 147 -4.38 -0.71 -30.13
CA GLU A 147 -4.05 -1.14 -31.50
C GLU A 147 -3.31 -2.49 -31.50
N LYS A 148 -2.41 -2.70 -30.52
CA LYS A 148 -1.62 -3.91 -30.37
C LYS A 148 -2.18 -4.88 -29.33
N ARG A 149 -3.49 -4.78 -29.02
CA ARG A 149 -4.12 -5.45 -27.87
C ARG A 149 -3.85 -6.94 -27.80
N GLN A 150 -3.90 -7.67 -28.92
CA GLN A 150 -3.64 -9.10 -28.94
C GLN A 150 -2.22 -9.45 -28.48
N SER A 151 -1.21 -8.72 -28.98
CA SER A 151 0.19 -8.93 -28.58
C SER A 151 0.46 -8.48 -27.15
N PHE A 152 -0.20 -7.40 -26.72
CA PHE A 152 -0.09 -6.88 -25.37
C PHE A 152 -0.68 -7.85 -24.35
N ILE A 153 -1.91 -8.33 -24.59
CA ILE A 153 -2.58 -9.34 -23.78
C ILE A 153 -1.71 -10.58 -23.67
N LYS A 154 -1.19 -11.11 -24.79
CA LYS A 154 -0.31 -12.28 -24.78
C LYS A 154 0.93 -12.09 -23.90
N THR A 155 1.58 -10.93 -23.99
CA THR A 155 2.77 -10.60 -23.18
C THR A 155 2.41 -10.49 -21.70
N MET A 156 1.27 -9.88 -21.38
CA MET A 156 0.81 -9.78 -19.99
C MET A 156 0.41 -11.13 -19.40
N THR A 157 -0.29 -11.98 -20.16
CA THR A 157 -0.66 -13.33 -19.71
C THR A 157 0.59 -14.14 -19.38
N ALA A 158 1.61 -14.11 -20.24
CA ALA A 158 2.87 -14.82 -19.98
C ALA A 158 3.59 -14.33 -18.71
N ASN A 159 3.65 -13.01 -18.49
CA ASN A 159 4.25 -12.44 -17.29
C ASN A 159 3.52 -12.87 -16.01
N ILE A 160 2.19 -12.98 -16.08
CA ILE A 160 1.37 -13.37 -14.93
C ILE A 160 1.44 -14.86 -14.68
N GLU A 161 1.42 -15.69 -15.72
CA GLU A 161 1.65 -17.12 -15.60
C GLU A 161 2.98 -17.41 -14.90
N MET A 162 4.06 -16.71 -15.28
CA MET A 162 5.35 -16.83 -14.59
C MET A 162 5.27 -16.50 -13.08
N ILE A 163 4.51 -15.48 -12.69
CA ILE A 163 4.37 -15.07 -11.28
C ILE A 163 3.49 -16.06 -10.49
N ILE A 164 2.45 -16.60 -11.14
CA ILE A 164 1.56 -17.63 -10.58
C ILE A 164 2.31 -18.95 -10.39
N LEU A 165 3.21 -19.33 -11.29
CA LEU A 165 4.03 -20.56 -11.13
C LEU A 165 4.95 -20.52 -9.91
N GLN A 166 5.28 -19.32 -9.42
CA GLN A 166 6.03 -19.16 -8.17
C GLN A 166 5.13 -19.19 -6.92
N ARG A 167 3.81 -19.39 -7.06
CA ARG A 167 2.87 -19.41 -5.92
C ARG A 167 3.23 -20.60 -5.00
N PRO A 168 3.15 -20.44 -3.66
CA PRO A 168 3.30 -21.56 -2.76
C PRO A 168 2.35 -22.69 -3.18
N ASP A 169 2.84 -23.92 -3.17
CA ASP A 169 2.01 -25.05 -3.51
C ASP A 169 0.86 -25.17 -2.49
N ILE A 170 -0.32 -25.52 -2.97
CA ILE A 170 -1.49 -25.76 -2.12
C ILE A 170 -1.12 -26.84 -1.08
N GLY A 171 -0.35 -27.84 -1.49
CA GLY A 171 0.16 -28.89 -0.60
C GLY A 171 1.01 -28.38 0.57
N GLU A 172 1.84 -27.36 0.38
CA GLU A 172 2.64 -26.76 1.47
C GLU A 172 1.73 -26.05 2.49
N THR A 173 0.74 -25.29 2.02
CA THR A 173 -0.20 -24.61 2.91
C THR A 173 -1.07 -25.59 3.70
N GLU A 174 -1.57 -26.64 3.06
CA GLU A 174 -2.33 -27.70 3.72
C GLU A 174 -1.50 -28.49 4.73
N ALA A 175 -0.22 -28.73 4.44
CA ALA A 175 0.69 -29.40 5.37
C ALA A 175 0.93 -28.56 6.64
N LEU A 176 1.11 -27.24 6.49
CA LEU A 176 1.22 -26.33 7.64
C LEU A 176 -0.07 -26.28 8.44
N ASP A 177 -1.23 -26.23 7.78
CA ASP A 177 -2.54 -26.22 8.47
C ASP A 177 -2.77 -27.51 9.26
N LYS A 178 -2.39 -28.67 8.69
CA LYS A 178 -2.40 -29.95 9.41
C LYS A 178 -1.47 -29.93 10.62
N ARG A 179 -0.23 -29.45 10.47
CA ARG A 179 0.74 -29.37 11.57
C ARG A 179 0.26 -28.45 12.70
N ILE A 180 -0.37 -27.32 12.36
CA ILE A 180 -0.99 -26.40 13.33
C ILE A 180 -2.08 -27.13 14.13
N GLU A 181 -2.92 -27.93 13.46
CA GLU A 181 -4.00 -28.64 14.14
C GLU A 181 -3.50 -29.81 15.00
N GLU A 182 -2.45 -30.51 14.57
CA GLU A 182 -1.74 -31.51 15.37
C GLU A 182 -1.19 -30.90 16.67
N LEU A 183 -0.41 -29.82 16.56
CA LEU A 183 0.18 -29.13 17.72
C LEU A 183 -0.88 -28.58 18.68
N LYS A 184 -1.99 -28.04 18.16
CA LYS A 184 -3.15 -27.65 19.00
C LYS A 184 -3.74 -28.83 19.75
N ASN A 185 -3.83 -30.00 19.10
CA ASN A 185 -4.38 -31.20 19.72
C ASN A 185 -3.44 -31.80 20.76
N GLU A 186 -2.12 -31.76 20.53
CA GLU A 186 -1.10 -32.10 21.52
C GLU A 186 -1.20 -31.18 22.75
N LEU A 187 -1.31 -29.87 22.53
CA LEU A 187 -1.46 -28.89 23.61
C LEU A 187 -2.77 -29.11 24.42
N LYS A 188 -3.88 -29.44 23.75
CA LYS A 188 -5.13 -29.85 24.43
C LYS A 188 -4.98 -31.13 25.25
N ARG A 189 -4.19 -32.10 24.78
CA ARG A 189 -3.92 -33.36 25.50
C ARG A 189 -3.07 -33.09 26.73
N LEU A 190 -2.03 -32.27 26.59
CA LEU A 190 -1.16 -31.84 27.69
C LEU A 190 -1.96 -31.17 28.82
N ILE A 191 -2.85 -30.22 28.47
CA ILE A 191 -3.73 -29.54 29.44
C ILE A 191 -4.65 -30.53 30.14
N ARG A 192 -5.27 -31.47 29.41
CA ARG A 192 -6.13 -32.51 30.01
C ARG A 192 -5.36 -33.44 30.94
N PHE A 193 -4.12 -33.78 30.60
CA PHE A 193 -3.25 -34.61 31.43
C PHE A 193 -2.89 -33.93 32.75
N GLN A 194 -2.62 -32.62 32.74
CA GLN A 194 -2.34 -31.84 33.95
C GLN A 194 -3.52 -31.84 34.93
N VAL A 195 -4.73 -31.65 34.43
CA VAL A 195 -5.96 -31.63 35.25
C VAL A 195 -6.24 -32.99 35.90
N ASN A 196 -5.91 -34.09 35.23
CA ASN A 196 -6.28 -35.43 35.67
C ASN A 196 -5.21 -36.14 36.52
N ASN A 197 -3.91 -35.90 36.27
CA ASN A 197 -2.84 -36.75 36.78
C ASN A 197 -1.78 -36.03 37.65
N ASN A 198 -1.99 -34.75 37.99
CA ASN A 198 -1.12 -33.98 38.89
C ASN A 198 0.38 -34.12 38.54
N VAL A 199 0.68 -33.95 37.25
CA VAL A 199 2.01 -34.12 36.64
C VAL A 199 3.00 -33.12 37.23
N ASP A 200 4.28 -33.51 37.26
CA ASP A 200 5.40 -32.66 37.65
C ASP A 200 5.33 -31.32 36.90
N PRO A 201 5.23 -30.18 37.61
CA PRO A 201 5.12 -28.85 37.02
C PRO A 201 6.27 -28.49 36.08
N GLU A 202 7.47 -29.06 36.30
CA GLU A 202 8.68 -28.74 35.54
C GLU A 202 8.63 -29.39 34.15
N VAL A 203 8.28 -30.68 34.09
CA VAL A 203 8.11 -31.44 32.83
C VAL A 203 6.95 -30.87 32.01
N TYR A 204 5.83 -30.50 32.65
CA TYR A 204 4.71 -29.87 31.97
C TYR A 204 5.11 -28.54 31.31
N ASN A 205 5.88 -27.71 32.03
CA ASN A 205 6.25 -26.39 31.55
C ASN A 205 7.24 -26.45 30.37
N GLU A 206 8.16 -27.42 30.38
CA GLU A 206 9.08 -27.66 29.25
C GLU A 206 8.35 -28.11 27.98
N GLU A 207 7.48 -29.12 28.09
CA GLU A 207 6.67 -29.62 26.97
C GLU A 207 5.71 -28.55 26.44
N TYR A 208 5.06 -27.80 27.34
CA TYR A 208 4.21 -26.68 26.97
C TYR A 208 4.99 -25.62 26.18
N LYS A 209 6.19 -25.26 26.64
CA LYS A 209 7.05 -24.28 25.98
C LYS A 209 7.52 -24.78 24.61
N SER A 210 7.84 -26.06 24.49
CA SER A 210 8.23 -26.69 23.23
C SER A 210 7.10 -26.64 22.20
N ILE A 211 5.93 -27.18 22.54
CA ILE A 211 4.76 -27.26 21.64
C ILE A 211 4.25 -25.85 21.28
N SER A 212 4.19 -24.92 22.25
CA SER A 212 3.78 -23.54 21.99
C SER A 212 4.78 -22.79 21.10
N GLY A 213 6.08 -23.01 21.29
CA GLY A 213 7.13 -22.44 20.44
C GLY A 213 7.04 -22.93 18.99
N GLU A 214 6.88 -24.24 18.81
CA GLU A 214 6.69 -24.81 17.46
C GLU A 214 5.41 -24.29 16.80
N LEU A 215 4.31 -24.19 17.56
CA LEU A 215 3.04 -23.67 17.05
C LEU A 215 3.17 -22.22 16.56
N GLU A 216 3.89 -21.36 17.29
CA GLU A 216 4.13 -19.98 16.87
C GLU A 216 4.99 -19.90 15.60
N GLU A 217 6.04 -20.71 15.48
CA GLU A 217 6.88 -20.76 14.28
C GLU A 217 6.10 -21.24 13.05
N VAL A 218 5.29 -22.30 13.18
CA VAL A 218 4.48 -22.82 12.07
C VAL A 218 3.40 -21.82 11.67
N ARG A 219 2.75 -21.15 12.63
CA ARG A 219 1.80 -20.05 12.36
C ARG A 219 2.43 -18.90 11.63
N LYS A 220 3.64 -18.49 12.03
CA LYS A 220 4.37 -17.41 11.39
C LYS A 220 4.68 -17.75 9.94
N LYS A 221 5.18 -18.96 9.66
CA LYS A 221 5.41 -19.44 8.28
C LYS A 221 4.11 -19.45 7.47
N ARG A 222 3.00 -19.92 8.04
CA ARG A 222 1.70 -19.92 7.37
C ARG A 222 1.26 -18.51 6.99
N LEU A 223 1.40 -17.56 7.91
CA LEU A 223 1.08 -16.15 7.68
C LEU A 223 1.98 -15.51 6.60
N GLU A 224 3.25 -15.88 6.54
CA GLU A 224 4.16 -15.43 5.48
C GLU A 224 3.73 -15.96 4.10
N LEU A 225 3.33 -17.22 4.00
CA LEU A 225 2.78 -17.78 2.76
C LEU A 225 1.45 -17.14 2.36
N ASP A 226 0.55 -16.88 3.32
CA ASP A 226 -0.72 -16.20 3.05
C ASP A 226 -0.50 -14.81 2.45
N LYS A 227 0.44 -14.03 2.99
CA LYS A 227 0.80 -12.72 2.43
C LYS A 227 1.28 -12.82 0.98
N VAL A 228 2.07 -13.85 0.67
CA VAL A 228 2.54 -14.09 -0.70
C VAL A 228 1.37 -14.46 -1.61
N ILE A 229 0.46 -15.31 -1.14
CA ILE A 229 -0.73 -15.73 -1.87
C ILE A 229 -1.66 -14.54 -2.14
N GLU A 230 -2.02 -13.77 -1.12
CA GLU A 230 -2.84 -12.58 -1.24
C GLU A 230 -2.24 -11.55 -2.20
N SER A 231 -0.92 -11.34 -2.12
CA SER A 231 -0.23 -10.44 -3.05
C SER A 231 -0.35 -10.90 -4.50
N LYS A 232 -0.27 -12.21 -4.76
CA LYS A 232 -0.37 -12.78 -6.10
C LYS A 232 -1.80 -12.78 -6.62
N ASP A 233 -2.77 -13.11 -5.77
CA ASP A 233 -4.19 -13.08 -6.13
C ASP A 233 -4.65 -11.66 -6.42
N GLY A 234 -4.18 -10.67 -5.64
CA GLY A 234 -4.42 -9.26 -5.93
C GLY A 234 -3.81 -8.79 -7.25
N LEU A 235 -2.67 -9.34 -7.67
CA LEU A 235 -2.08 -9.05 -8.99
C LEU A 235 -2.93 -9.66 -10.12
N LYS A 236 -3.39 -10.89 -9.95
CA LYS A 236 -4.27 -11.58 -10.91
C LYS A 236 -5.59 -10.83 -11.08
N GLN A 237 -6.22 -10.42 -9.99
CA GLN A 237 -7.47 -9.65 -10.05
C GLN A 237 -7.30 -8.34 -10.84
N ARG A 238 -6.22 -7.59 -10.58
CA ARG A 238 -5.94 -6.35 -11.32
C ARG A 238 -5.72 -6.61 -12.82
N PHE A 239 -5.17 -7.76 -13.17
CA PHE A 239 -5.00 -8.13 -14.56
C PHE A 239 -6.32 -8.44 -15.24
N ASP A 240 -7.20 -9.20 -14.59
CA ASP A 240 -8.53 -9.50 -15.11
C ASP A 240 -9.32 -8.20 -15.33
N GLU A 241 -9.25 -7.24 -14.38
CA GLU A 241 -9.81 -5.89 -14.53
C GLU A 241 -9.26 -5.14 -15.76
N ILE A 242 -7.94 -5.23 -16.01
CA ILE A 242 -7.31 -4.61 -17.20
C ILE A 242 -7.80 -5.28 -18.49
N LEU A 243 -7.91 -6.62 -18.51
CA LEU A 243 -8.41 -7.34 -19.67
C LEU A 243 -9.86 -6.95 -20.00
N GLU A 244 -10.71 -6.87 -18.99
CA GLU A 244 -12.09 -6.39 -19.14
C GLU A 244 -12.12 -4.96 -19.68
N THR A 245 -11.26 -4.08 -19.15
CA THR A 245 -11.18 -2.68 -19.60
C THR A 245 -10.74 -2.54 -21.07
N ILE A 246 -9.78 -3.37 -21.51
CA ILE A 246 -9.26 -3.34 -22.89
C ILE A 246 -10.25 -4.00 -23.87
N ASN A 247 -10.85 -5.14 -23.50
CA ASN A 247 -11.73 -5.91 -24.38
C ASN A 247 -13.16 -5.36 -24.43
N GLY A 248 -13.63 -4.72 -23.36
CA GLY A 248 -14.97 -4.12 -23.29
C GLY A 248 -15.11 -2.80 -24.06
N ARG A 249 -14.08 -2.38 -24.81
CA ARG A 249 -14.09 -1.14 -25.59
C ARG A 249 -14.03 -1.41 -27.09
N ASP A 250 -14.89 -0.69 -27.80
CA ASP A 250 -15.00 -0.75 -29.26
C ASP A 250 -14.19 0.34 -29.98
N SER A 251 -13.63 1.31 -29.25
CA SER A 251 -12.96 2.47 -29.85
C SER A 251 -11.74 2.97 -29.06
N LEU A 252 -10.90 3.74 -29.77
CA LEU A 252 -9.75 4.45 -29.22
C LEU A 252 -10.17 5.57 -28.26
N LEU A 253 -9.26 5.97 -27.38
CA LEU A 253 -9.45 7.15 -26.53
C LEU A 253 -9.25 8.44 -27.32
N GLU A 254 -10.29 9.28 -27.33
CA GLU A 254 -10.22 10.65 -27.86
C GLU A 254 -9.70 11.65 -26.80
N ALA A 255 -9.94 11.37 -25.52
CA ALA A 255 -9.56 12.21 -24.40
C ALA A 255 -9.10 11.39 -23.19
N PHE A 256 -8.45 12.07 -22.24
CA PHE A 256 -8.02 11.43 -20.99
C PHE A 256 -9.23 11.02 -20.15
N ASP A 257 -9.25 9.74 -19.78
CA ASP A 257 -10.25 9.13 -18.91
C ASP A 257 -9.58 8.71 -17.60
N GLU A 258 -10.03 9.30 -16.49
CA GLU A 258 -9.46 9.08 -15.16
C GLU A 258 -9.72 7.67 -14.65
N GLU A 259 -10.85 7.05 -14.99
CA GLU A 259 -11.21 5.72 -14.52
C GLU A 259 -10.29 4.67 -15.15
N ILE A 260 -10.10 4.74 -16.47
CA ILE A 260 -9.14 3.86 -17.17
C ILE A 260 -7.73 4.09 -16.67
N PHE A 261 -7.34 5.36 -16.50
CA PHE A 261 -6.01 5.68 -16.01
C PHE A 261 -5.77 5.04 -14.65
N ASN A 262 -6.77 5.09 -13.76
CA ASN A 262 -6.69 4.49 -12.44
C ASN A 262 -6.77 2.97 -12.44
N ALA A 263 -7.49 2.37 -13.39
CA ALA A 263 -7.54 0.93 -13.59
C ALA A 263 -6.19 0.40 -14.09
N LEU A 264 -5.59 1.06 -15.08
CA LEU A 264 -4.45 0.55 -15.84
C LEU A 264 -3.08 0.93 -15.24
N VAL A 265 -2.89 2.20 -14.83
CA VAL A 265 -1.56 2.74 -14.50
C VAL A 265 -1.30 2.69 -12.99
N GLU A 266 -0.19 2.05 -12.61
CA GLU A 266 0.33 2.04 -11.24
C GLU A 266 1.19 3.28 -11.00
N LYS A 267 2.19 3.52 -11.86
CA LYS A 267 3.07 4.69 -11.77
C LYS A 267 3.51 5.22 -13.13
N ILE A 268 3.90 6.49 -13.16
CA ILE A 268 4.49 7.18 -14.30
C ILE A 268 5.87 7.68 -13.87
N GLU A 269 6.90 7.33 -14.62
CA GLU A 269 8.23 7.86 -14.44
C GLU A 269 8.55 8.87 -15.56
N ILE A 270 8.88 10.09 -15.17
CA ILE A 270 9.22 11.17 -16.09
C ILE A 270 10.75 11.21 -16.23
N LEU A 271 11.24 10.76 -17.39
CA LEU A 271 12.66 10.83 -17.74
C LEU A 271 12.99 12.22 -18.30
N THR A 272 12.17 12.72 -19.24
CA THR A 272 12.28 14.06 -19.81
C THR A 272 10.89 14.67 -20.05
N LEU A 273 10.82 15.92 -20.51
CA LEU A 273 9.54 16.57 -20.87
C LEU A 273 8.75 15.82 -21.95
N ALA A 274 9.45 15.02 -22.76
CA ALA A 274 8.92 14.31 -23.91
C ALA A 274 9.03 12.79 -23.76
N HIS A 275 9.54 12.27 -22.63
CA HIS A 275 9.75 10.85 -22.43
C HIS A 275 9.16 10.41 -21.10
N PHE A 276 8.07 9.65 -21.19
CA PHE A 276 7.34 9.08 -20.05
C PHE A 276 7.41 7.56 -20.10
N VAL A 277 7.66 6.94 -18.95
CA VAL A 277 7.57 5.49 -18.79
C VAL A 277 6.36 5.20 -17.92
N PHE A 278 5.36 4.57 -18.51
CA PHE A 278 4.16 4.14 -17.80
C PHE A 278 4.36 2.73 -17.28
N GLU A 279 4.25 2.53 -15.97
CA GLU A 279 4.18 1.22 -15.37
C GLU A 279 2.72 0.85 -15.16
N ILE A 280 2.31 -0.19 -15.87
CA ILE A 280 0.99 -0.78 -15.80
C ILE A 280 0.91 -1.61 -14.51
N LYS A 281 -0.27 -1.74 -13.90
CA LYS A 281 -0.45 -2.55 -12.68
C LYS A 281 -0.07 -4.03 -12.85
N SER A 282 0.00 -4.52 -14.07
CA SER A 282 0.51 -5.85 -14.41
C SER A 282 2.05 -5.97 -14.32
N GLY A 283 2.76 -4.87 -14.08
CA GLY A 283 4.23 -4.79 -14.04
C GLY A 283 4.88 -4.47 -15.38
N VAL A 284 4.12 -4.39 -16.48
CA VAL A 284 4.67 -4.02 -17.80
C VAL A 284 5.03 -2.54 -17.82
N ARG A 285 6.21 -2.21 -18.35
CA ARG A 285 6.65 -0.83 -18.58
C ARG A 285 6.50 -0.48 -20.05
N VAL A 286 5.80 0.63 -20.32
CA VAL A 286 5.54 1.14 -21.67
C VAL A 286 6.17 2.51 -21.79
N GLU A 287 7.15 2.62 -22.68
CA GLU A 287 7.81 3.89 -22.99
C GLU A 287 7.00 4.67 -24.03
N GLU A 288 6.71 5.92 -23.71
CA GLU A 288 6.09 6.87 -24.62
C GLU A 288 6.96 8.10 -24.81
N LYS A 289 7.26 8.36 -26.08
CA LYS A 289 8.00 9.54 -26.54
C LYS A 289 7.03 10.49 -27.22
N VAL A 290 6.71 11.58 -26.54
CA VAL A 290 5.89 12.66 -27.10
C VAL A 290 6.77 13.46 -28.04
N GLY A 291 6.58 13.29 -29.35
CA GLY A 291 7.24 14.13 -30.34
C GLY A 291 6.96 15.61 -30.05
N ILE A 292 8.01 16.38 -29.80
CA ILE A 292 7.95 17.83 -29.87
C ILE A 292 7.99 18.12 -31.38
N ASN A 293 6.81 18.25 -32.00
CA ASN A 293 6.73 18.94 -33.29
C ASN A 293 7.01 20.42 -33.08
#